data_AF-A0A971Y8Q2-F1
#
_entry.id   AF-A0A971Y8Q2-F1
#
_cell.length_a   1.000
_cell.length_b   1.000
_cell.length_c   1.000
_cell.angle_alpha   90.00
_cell.angle_beta   90.00
_cell.angle_gamma   90.00
#
_symmetry.space_group_name_H-M   'P 1'
#
loop_
_entity.id
_entity.type
_entity.pdbx_description
1 polymer ?
#
loop_
_entity_poly.entity_id
_entity_poly.type
_entity_poly.pdbx_seq_one_letter_code
_entity_poly.pdbx_strand_id
1 'polypeptide(L)'
;MKKIIMYSSPSCPHCHSAKDFLKKEGIPFIDKNVQNPEIQKEYQTLGVQGVPTFLIDGEVIVGFNPTQLLSKLDFILPKCPSCGKKMIVPKGKGKIRVSCPSCKTKFEMQC
;
A
#
# COMPACT_ATOMS: atom_id res chain seq x y z
N MET A 1 -1.62 -11.55 4.72
CA MET A 1 -1.53 -10.11 4.35
C MET A 1 -0.70 -10.05 3.08
N LYS A 2 -1.17 -9.34 2.05
CA LYS A 2 -0.40 -9.22 0.81
C LYS A 2 0.84 -8.36 1.04
N LYS A 3 1.98 -8.83 0.54
CA LYS A 3 3.27 -8.12 0.64
C LYS A 3 3.31 -7.06 -0.44
N ILE A 4 3.44 -5.79 -0.04
CA ILE A 4 3.55 -4.66 -0.97
C ILE A 4 5.03 -4.35 -1.12
N ILE A 5 5.55 -4.49 -2.32
CA ILE A 5 6.92 -4.12 -2.67
C ILE A 5 6.83 -2.90 -3.57
N MET A 6 7.53 -1.83 -3.22
CA MET A 6 7.61 -0.63 -4.03
C MET A 6 9.03 -0.50 -4.56
N TYR A 7 9.16 -0.56 -5.88
CA TYR A 7 10.40 -0.24 -6.58
C TYR A 7 10.47 1.27 -6.75
N SER A 8 11.49 1.87 -6.14
CA SER A 8 11.72 3.30 -6.17
C SER A 8 13.13 3.64 -6.62
N SER A 9 13.32 4.88 -7.08
CA SER A 9 14.62 5.46 -7.34
C SER A 9 14.75 6.77 -6.55
N PRO A 10 15.89 7.04 -5.89
CA PRO A 10 16.10 8.27 -5.12
C PRO A 10 16.18 9.52 -6.01
N SER A 11 16.39 9.36 -7.32
CA SER A 11 16.36 10.47 -8.27
C SER A 11 14.95 10.89 -8.72
N CYS A 12 13.90 10.19 -8.29
CA CYS A 12 12.54 10.43 -8.77
C CYS A 12 11.66 11.09 -7.69
N PRO A 13 11.12 12.29 -7.94
CA PRO A 13 10.26 12.99 -6.97
C PRO A 13 8.94 12.24 -6.71
N HIS A 14 8.37 11.58 -7.73
CA HIS A 14 7.13 10.80 -7.58
C HIS A 14 7.28 9.62 -6.61
N CYS A 15 8.48 9.03 -6.54
CA CYS A 15 8.78 7.97 -5.58
C CYS A 15 8.70 8.47 -4.14
N HIS A 16 9.11 9.72 -3.87
CA HIS A 16 9.02 10.29 -2.52
C HIS A 16 7.55 10.48 -2.13
N SER A 17 6.74 11.08 -3.01
CA SER A 17 5.30 11.23 -2.77
C SER A 17 4.59 9.91 -2.50
N ALA A 18 4.97 8.84 -3.21
CA ALA A 18 4.46 7.50 -2.98
C ALA A 18 4.83 6.94 -1.59
N LYS A 19 6.09 7.08 -1.18
CA LYS A 19 6.55 6.66 0.16
C LYS A 19 5.80 7.39 1.26
N ASP A 20 5.70 8.71 1.13
CA ASP A 20 4.99 9.54 2.11
C ASP A 20 3.52 9.17 2.19
N PHE A 21 2.86 8.92 1.06
CA PHE A 21 1.49 8.46 1.04
C PHE A 21 1.32 7.13 1.78
N LEU A 22 2.12 6.11 1.45
CA LEU A 22 2.03 4.80 2.11
C LEU A 22 2.31 4.88 3.62
N LYS A 23 3.33 5.66 4.02
CA LYS A 23 3.63 5.91 5.44
C LYS A 23 2.50 6.64 6.16
N LYS A 24 1.93 7.67 5.53
CA LYS A 24 0.81 8.47 6.07
C LYS A 24 -0.46 7.63 6.24
N GLU A 25 -0.72 6.74 5.29
CA GLU A 25 -1.83 5.78 5.38
C GLU A 25 -1.53 4.63 6.36
N GLY A 26 -0.29 4.50 6.84
CA GLY A 26 0.13 3.44 7.76
C GLY A 26 0.23 2.07 7.09
N ILE A 27 0.33 2.03 5.77
CA ILE A 27 0.40 0.80 4.98
C ILE A 27 1.80 0.20 5.13
N PRO A 28 1.95 -1.07 5.53
CA PRO A 28 3.24 -1.75 5.52
C PRO A 28 3.65 -2.05 4.09
N PHE A 29 4.80 -1.53 3.66
CA PHE A 29 5.40 -1.78 2.36
C PHE A 29 6.92 -1.96 2.48
N ILE A 30 7.50 -2.57 1.46
CA ILE A 30 8.94 -2.78 1.34
C ILE A 30 9.46 -1.87 0.24
N ASP A 31 10.36 -0.98 0.62
CA ASP A 31 11.04 -0.11 -0.34
C ASP A 31 12.25 -0.84 -0.94
N LYS A 32 12.24 -1.02 -2.26
CA LYS A 32 13.31 -1.62 -3.05
C LYS A 32 13.90 -0.57 -3.97
N ASN A 33 15.13 -0.15 -3.70
CA ASN A 33 15.82 0.83 -4.54
C ASN A 33 16.36 0.17 -5.81
N VAL A 34 15.89 0.59 -6.99
CA VAL A 34 16.32 0.07 -8.30
C VAL A 34 17.74 0.50 -8.69
N GLN A 35 18.39 1.38 -7.92
CA GLN A 35 19.83 1.65 -8.08
C GLN A 35 20.71 0.48 -7.63
N ASN A 36 20.20 -0.39 -6.77
CA ASN A 36 20.94 -1.59 -6.38
C ASN A 36 20.91 -2.61 -7.53
N PRO A 37 22.05 -3.12 -8.00
CA PRO A 37 22.11 -4.00 -9.18
C PRO A 37 21.30 -5.30 -9.00
N GLU A 38 21.18 -5.83 -7.79
CA GLU A 38 20.37 -7.01 -7.50
C GLU A 38 18.87 -6.73 -7.67
N ILE A 39 18.41 -5.60 -7.15
CA ILE A 39 17.02 -5.15 -7.24
C ILE A 39 16.68 -4.73 -8.67
N GLN A 40 17.64 -4.13 -9.36
CA GLN A 40 17.49 -3.74 -10.75
C GLN A 40 17.24 -4.96 -11.64
N LYS A 41 17.96 -6.07 -11.42
CA LYS A 41 17.71 -7.33 -12.15
C LYS A 41 16.30 -7.86 -11.89
N GLU A 42 15.86 -7.88 -10.63
CA GLU A 42 14.50 -8.28 -10.28
C GLU A 42 13.46 -7.36 -10.95
N TYR A 43 13.68 -6.05 -10.93
CA TYR A 43 12.83 -5.09 -11.60
C TYR A 43 12.77 -5.29 -13.12
N GLN A 44 13.91 -5.59 -13.75
CA GLN A 44 13.99 -5.91 -15.18
C GLN A 44 13.23 -7.20 -15.51
N THR A 45 13.23 -8.20 -14.63
CA THR A 45 12.44 -9.43 -14.85
C THR A 45 10.93 -9.19 -14.82
N LEU A 46 10.45 -8.10 -14.21
CA LEU A 46 9.05 -7.71 -14.27
C LEU A 46 8.64 -7.18 -15.66
N GLY A 47 9.60 -6.82 -16.52
CA GLY A 47 9.31 -6.33 -17.87
C GLY A 47 8.60 -4.98 -17.93
N VAL A 48 8.61 -4.22 -16.83
CA VAL A 48 7.90 -2.94 -16.71
C VAL A 48 8.83 -1.74 -16.86
N GLN A 49 8.32 -0.68 -17.47
CA GLN A 49 9.07 0.55 -17.71
C GLN A 49 8.45 1.71 -16.91
N GLY A 50 9.28 2.37 -16.11
CA GLY A 50 8.88 3.55 -15.33
C GLY A 50 8.71 3.29 -13.83
N VAL A 51 9.32 4.17 -13.04
CA VAL A 51 9.17 4.21 -11.57
C VAL A 51 8.26 5.36 -11.16
N PRO A 52 7.51 5.25 -10.04
CA PRO A 52 7.48 4.13 -9.10
C PRO A 52 6.65 2.95 -9.61
N THR A 53 7.04 1.74 -9.20
CA THR A 53 6.31 0.51 -9.51
C THR A 53 5.98 -0.23 -8.23
N PHE A 54 4.76 -0.74 -8.13
CA PHE A 54 4.31 -1.53 -6.99
C PHE A 54 4.06 -2.96 -7.41
N LEU A 55 4.60 -3.90 -6.65
CA LEU A 55 4.35 -5.33 -6.78
C LEU A 55 3.55 -5.78 -5.55
N ILE A 56 2.31 -6.18 -5.79
CA ILE A 56 1.35 -6.60 -4.76
C ILE A 56 0.93 -8.02 -5.09
N ASP A 57 1.49 -9.00 -4.38
CA ASP A 57 1.11 -10.43 -4.50
C ASP A 57 1.13 -10.98 -5.94
N GLY A 58 2.10 -10.51 -6.74
CA GLY A 58 2.25 -10.86 -8.15
C GLY A 58 1.61 -9.88 -9.14
N GLU A 59 0.76 -8.95 -8.69
CA GLU A 59 0.27 -7.87 -9.55
C GLU A 59 1.28 -6.72 -9.61
N VAL A 60 1.65 -6.33 -10.83
CA VAL A 60 2.53 -5.18 -11.09
C VAL A 60 1.71 -3.96 -11.46
N ILE A 61 1.89 -2.87 -10.73
CA ILE A 61 1.25 -1.58 -10.97
C ILE A 61 2.35 -0.57 -11.26
N VAL A 62 2.30 0.03 -12.45
CA VAL A 62 3.25 1.04 -12.89
C VAL A 62 2.66 2.42 -12.66
N GLY A 63 3.44 3.32 -12.05
CA GLY A 63 3.06 4.69 -11.74
C GLY A 63 2.45 4.85 -10.34
N PHE A 64 2.48 6.09 -9.84
CA PHE A 64 1.86 6.43 -8.55
C PHE A 64 0.46 6.99 -8.76
N ASN A 65 -0.54 6.15 -8.50
CA ASN A 65 -1.93 6.58 -8.40
C ASN A 65 -2.54 6.03 -7.10
N PRO A 66 -2.77 6.89 -6.08
CA PRO A 66 -3.22 6.43 -4.77
C PRO A 66 -4.57 5.71 -4.82
N THR A 67 -5.51 6.20 -5.65
CA THR A 67 -6.84 5.60 -5.78
C THR A 67 -6.78 4.22 -6.44
N GLN A 68 -5.99 4.10 -7.51
CA GLN A 68 -5.81 2.84 -8.22
C GLN A 68 -5.09 1.82 -7.33
N LEU A 69 -4.04 2.25 -6.64
CA LEU A 69 -3.27 1.42 -5.72
C LEU A 69 -4.14 0.85 -4.59
N LEU A 70 -4.93 1.70 -3.92
CA LEU A 70 -5.85 1.28 -2.85
C LEU A 70 -6.94 0.32 -3.34
N SER A 71 -7.35 0.44 -4.60
CA SER A 71 -8.35 -0.46 -5.18
C SER A 71 -7.80 -1.86 -5.39
N LYS A 72 -6.51 -1.97 -5.71
CA LYS A 72 -5.80 -3.24 -5.91
C LYS A 72 -5.41 -3.95 -4.61
N LEU A 73 -5.50 -3.26 -3.48
CA LEU A 73 -5.21 -3.82 -2.17
C LEU A 73 -6.44 -4.54 -1.59
N ASP A 74 -6.24 -5.72 -1.01
CA ASP A 74 -7.28 -6.53 -0.35
C ASP A 74 -7.59 -6.04 1.07
N PHE A 75 -7.31 -4.78 1.36
CA PHE A 75 -7.70 -4.14 2.61
C PHE A 75 -8.28 -2.76 2.33
N ILE A 76 -9.13 -2.30 3.24
CA ILE A 76 -9.64 -0.93 3.27
C ILE A 76 -8.97 -0.16 4.40
N LEU A 77 -9.01 1.17 4.28
CA LEU A 77 -8.58 2.13 5.28
C LEU A 77 -9.77 2.92 5.84
N PRO A 78 -10.71 2.26 6.53
CA PRO A 78 -11.84 2.96 7.11
C PRO A 78 -11.37 3.96 8.17
N LYS A 79 -12.03 5.11 8.18
CA LYS A 79 -11.90 6.07 9.28
C LYS A 79 -12.74 5.60 10.45
N CYS A 80 -12.17 5.63 11.64
CA CYS A 80 -12.92 5.41 12.86
C CYS A 80 -14.00 6.50 13.03
N PRO A 81 -15.27 6.16 13.33
CA PRO A 81 -16.33 7.16 13.52
C PRO A 81 -16.12 8.05 14.76
N SER A 82 -15.34 7.59 15.75
CA SER A 82 -15.12 8.33 17.00
C SER A 82 -13.90 9.26 16.95
N CYS A 83 -12.77 8.80 16.39
CA CYS A 83 -11.52 9.56 16.40
C CYS A 83 -10.95 9.90 15.01
N GLY A 84 -11.60 9.44 13.93
CA GLY A 84 -11.15 9.68 12.55
C GLY A 84 -9.89 8.90 12.13
N LYS A 85 -9.28 8.11 13.03
CA LYS A 85 -8.07 7.34 12.73
C LYS A 85 -8.34 6.30 11.63
N LYS A 86 -7.46 6.27 10.63
CA LYS A 86 -7.43 5.25 9.59
C LYS A 86 -6.81 3.96 10.11
N MET A 87 -7.38 2.82 9.75
CA MET A 87 -6.89 1.51 10.19
C MET A 87 -6.96 0.51 9.04
N ILE A 88 -6.02 -0.42 9.00
CA ILE A 88 -6.00 -1.47 7.98
C ILE A 88 -6.97 -2.56 8.38
N VAL A 89 -7.94 -2.82 7.52
CA VAL A 89 -8.97 -3.84 7.72
C VAL A 89 -9.07 -4.71 6.46
N PRO A 90 -8.97 -6.04 6.56
CA PRO A 90 -9.03 -6.92 5.39
C PRO A 90 -10.42 -6.90 4.73
N LYS A 91 -10.44 -6.87 3.38
CA LYS A 91 -11.64 -6.99 2.55
C LYS A 91 -12.11 -8.45 2.47
N GLY A 92 -13.39 -8.65 2.11
CA GLY A 92 -13.93 -9.97 1.75
C GLY A 92 -14.29 -10.88 2.93
N LYS A 93 -14.40 -10.32 4.15
CA LYS A 93 -14.84 -11.07 5.34
C LYS A 93 -16.31 -10.82 5.70
N GLY A 94 -17.06 -10.07 4.89
CA GLY A 94 -18.48 -9.82 5.13
C GLY A 94 -18.69 -8.86 6.30
N LYS A 95 -19.56 -9.23 7.24
CA LYS A 95 -19.79 -8.44 8.46
C LYS A 95 -18.68 -8.70 9.47
N ILE A 96 -17.87 -7.69 9.72
CA ILE A 96 -16.78 -7.76 10.69
C ILE A 96 -16.97 -6.74 11.80
N ARG A 97 -16.49 -7.09 12.99
CA ARG A 97 -16.45 -6.21 14.13
C ARG A 97 -15.02 -5.70 14.32
N VAL A 98 -14.82 -4.42 14.05
CA VAL A 98 -13.50 -3.78 14.11
C VAL A 98 -13.40 -2.96 15.39
N SER A 99 -12.26 -3.08 16.08
CA SER A 99 -11.94 -2.27 17.25
C SER A 99 -10.86 -1.26 16.90
N CYS A 100 -11.12 0.03 17.14
CA CYS A 100 -10.11 1.06 16.90
C CYS A 100 -8.93 0.91 17.88
N PRO A 101 -7.67 0.88 17.41
CA PRO A 101 -6.51 0.79 18.28
C PRO A 101 -6.25 2.06 19.10
N SER A 102 -6.75 3.22 18.68
CA SER A 102 -6.54 4.48 19.42
C SER A 102 -7.59 4.79 20.47
N CYS A 103 -8.89 4.67 20.15
CA CYS A 103 -9.97 5.03 21.06
C CYS A 103 -10.74 3.81 21.62
N LYS A 104 -10.38 2.58 21.21
CA LYS A 104 -11.06 1.32 21.60
C LYS A 104 -12.54 1.24 21.21
N THR A 105 -13.05 2.18 20.41
CA THR A 105 -14.40 2.12 19.86
C THR A 105 -14.56 0.88 18.98
N LYS A 106 -15.61 0.10 19.26
CA LYS A 106 -16.00 -1.07 18.48
C LYS A 106 -17.14 -0.68 17.55
N PHE A 107 -17.02 -1.00 16.28
CA PHE A 107 -18.09 -0.76 15.30
C PHE A 107 -18.14 -1.91 14.29
N GLU A 108 -19.30 -2.09 13.69
CA GLU A 108 -19.54 -3.11 12.68
C GLU A 108 -19.47 -2.47 11.31
N MET A 109 -18.89 -3.19 10.36
CA MET A 109 -18.87 -2.77 8.96
C MET A 109 -18.88 -3.96 8.02
N GLN A 110 -19.26 -3.67 6.78
CA GLN A 110 -19.29 -4.62 5.69
C GLN A 110 -18.05 -4.43 4.82
N CYS A 111 -17.28 -5.51 4.63
CA CYS A 111 -16.01 -5.55 3.92
C CYS A 111 -15.98 -6.63 2.85
#